data_AF-T0YF89-F1
#
_entry.id   AF-T0YF89-F1
#
_cell.length_a   1.000
_cell.length_b   1.000
_cell.length_c   1.000
_cell.angle_alpha   90.00
_cell.angle_beta   90.00
_cell.angle_gamma   90.00
#
_symmetry.space_group_name_H-M   'P 1'
#
loop_
_entity.id
_entity.type
_entity.pdbx_description
1 polymer ?
#
loop_
_entity_poly.entity_id
_entity_poly.type
_entity_poly.pdbx_seq_one_letter_code
_entity_poly.pdbx_strand_id
1 'polypeptide(L)'
;YTGRLIALLIVAGLVRKVGVGMTAMFIFNLLSDLISYGFSGEPMYFMYEMLTYGLTMDVVIAIAGNNLFGIRSQTRRPTAGNEKTGARSNPSPRNPFSKLPAVYLAAIEGVAIGVFWAVPEPLFYSGFIAPFLYGGVVDWAAILFGIIAFIPSALIIGAIGGMITLRIVKAVGQ
;
A
#
# COMPACT_ATOMS: atom_id res chain seq x y z
N TYR A 1 -0.91 14.50 0.51
CA TYR A 1 -1.19 13.38 -0.42
C TYR A 1 0.05 12.53 -0.73
N THR A 2 1.06 13.07 -1.42
CA THR A 2 2.26 12.31 -1.90
C THR A 2 3.13 11.72 -0.78
N GLY A 3 3.44 12.49 0.26
CA GLY A 3 4.29 12.02 1.37
C GLY A 3 3.66 10.88 2.17
N ARG A 4 2.33 10.88 2.32
CA ARG A 4 1.59 9.85 3.05
C ARG A 4 1.66 8.49 2.35
N LEU A 5 1.47 8.47 1.03
CA LEU A 5 1.57 7.24 0.24
C LEU A 5 2.97 6.62 0.35
N ILE A 6 4.02 7.43 0.27
CA ILE A 6 5.40 6.94 0.40
C ILE A 6 5.65 6.37 1.80
N ALA A 7 5.25 7.08 2.85
CA ALA A 7 5.40 6.61 4.23
C ALA A 7 4.69 5.27 4.46
N LEU A 8 3.45 5.13 3.95
CA LEU A 8 2.68 3.90 4.04
C LEU A 8 3.34 2.74 3.31
N LEU A 9 3.83 2.95 2.08
CA LEU A 9 4.52 1.92 1.32
C LEU A 9 5.76 1.41 2.07
N ILE A 10 6.52 2.30 2.68
CA ILE A 10 7.71 1.95 3.47
C ILE A 10 7.33 1.10 4.68
N VAL A 11 6.38 1.58 5.50
CA VAL A 11 5.95 0.88 6.72
C VAL A 11 5.34 -0.48 6.39
N ALA A 12 4.47 -0.54 5.37
CA ALA A 12 3.89 -1.78 4.88
C ALA A 12 4.95 -2.75 4.33
N GLY A 13 5.95 -2.25 3.60
CA GLY A 13 7.06 -3.05 3.07
C GLY A 13 7.99 -3.61 4.14
N LEU A 14 8.15 -2.90 5.25
CA LEU A 14 8.95 -3.33 6.40
C LEU A 14 8.23 -4.37 7.27
N VAL A 15 6.94 -4.18 7.54
CA VAL A 15 6.21 -5.04 8.48
C VAL A 15 5.51 -6.21 7.78
N ARG A 16 4.96 -5.98 6.57
CA ARG A 16 4.27 -6.98 5.72
C ARG A 16 3.21 -7.81 6.44
N LYS A 17 2.47 -7.18 7.35
CA LYS A 17 1.36 -7.80 8.07
C LYS A 17 0.08 -7.02 7.79
N VAL A 18 -1.02 -7.76 7.73
CA VAL A 18 -2.36 -7.17 7.64
C VAL A 18 -2.66 -6.42 8.94
N GLY A 19 -3.21 -5.22 8.83
CA GLY A 19 -3.51 -4.29 9.92
C GLY A 19 -2.48 -3.16 10.06
N VAL A 20 -1.35 -3.26 9.36
CA VAL A 20 -0.30 -2.23 9.37
C VAL A 20 -0.76 -0.98 8.61
N GLY A 21 -1.50 -1.14 7.52
CA GLY A 21 -2.03 -0.06 6.72
C GLY A 21 -2.95 0.84 7.54
N MET A 22 -3.97 0.25 8.18
CA MET A 22 -4.90 0.99 9.04
C MET A 22 -4.20 1.60 10.26
N THR A 23 -3.29 0.87 10.92
CA THR A 23 -2.59 1.38 12.10
C THR A 23 -1.66 2.53 11.76
N ALA A 24 -0.91 2.42 10.65
CA ALA A 24 -0.02 3.48 10.19
C ALA A 24 -0.81 4.73 9.80
N MET A 25 -1.96 4.58 9.13
CA MET A 25 -2.84 5.71 8.80
C MET A 25 -3.44 6.34 10.04
N PHE A 26 -3.89 5.55 11.02
CA PHE A 26 -4.40 6.06 12.28
C PHE A 26 -3.36 6.94 12.98
N ILE A 27 -2.13 6.44 13.13
CA ILE A 27 -1.04 7.19 13.78
C ILE A 27 -0.68 8.43 12.97
N PHE A 28 -0.56 8.29 11.65
CA PHE A 28 -0.22 9.41 10.77
C PHE A 28 -1.25 10.52 10.86
N ASN A 29 -2.54 10.18 10.76
CA ASN A 29 -3.62 11.14 10.82
C ASN A 29 -3.73 11.77 12.22
N LEU A 30 -3.52 10.99 13.28
CA LEU A 30 -3.58 11.49 14.66
C LEU A 30 -2.48 12.53 14.90
N LEU A 31 -1.26 12.23 14.47
CA LEU A 31 -0.13 13.16 14.58
C LEU A 31 -0.32 14.37 13.66
N SER A 32 -0.82 14.16 12.45
CA SER A 32 -1.07 15.24 11.48
C SER A 32 -2.11 16.23 12.01
N ASP A 33 -3.21 15.72 12.55
CA ASP A 33 -4.28 16.55 13.13
C ASP A 33 -3.78 17.27 14.37
N LEU A 34 -3.08 16.59 15.27
CA LEU A 34 -2.55 17.20 16.49
C LEU A 34 -1.56 18.34 16.19
N ILE A 35 -0.70 18.18 15.19
CA ILE A 35 0.31 19.17 14.81
C ILE A 35 -0.30 20.33 14.01
N SER A 36 -1.25 20.04 13.13
CA SER A 36 -1.75 21.03 12.16
C SER A 36 -3.02 21.75 12.63
N TYR A 37 -3.90 21.04 13.33
CA TYR A 37 -5.25 21.49 13.70
C TYR A 37 -5.54 21.34 15.20
N GLY A 38 -4.62 20.78 15.99
CA GLY A 38 -4.84 20.46 17.39
C GLY A 38 -5.97 19.44 17.58
N PHE A 39 -6.94 19.77 18.44
CA PHE A 39 -8.15 18.94 18.66
C PHE A 39 -9.35 19.37 17.80
N SER A 40 -9.18 20.37 16.92
CA SER A 40 -10.25 20.88 16.04
C SER A 40 -10.23 20.24 14.64
N GLY A 41 -9.55 19.10 14.48
CA GLY A 41 -9.42 18.41 13.20
C GLY A 41 -10.76 17.95 12.60
N GLU A 42 -10.70 17.27 11.46
CA GLU A 42 -11.88 16.76 10.75
C GLU A 42 -12.10 15.28 11.07
N PRO A 43 -12.84 14.92 12.14
CA PRO A 43 -12.94 13.53 12.60
C PRO A 43 -13.55 12.60 11.54
N MET A 44 -14.39 13.15 10.65
CA MET A 44 -14.95 12.37 9.55
C MET A 44 -13.90 12.05 8.48
N TYR A 45 -13.05 13.03 8.14
CA TYR A 45 -11.96 12.83 7.18
C TYR A 45 -10.89 11.88 7.77
N PHE A 46 -10.58 12.00 9.06
CA PHE A 46 -9.72 11.09 9.79
C PHE A 46 -10.16 9.62 9.63
N MET A 47 -11.45 9.34 9.91
CA MET A 47 -12.03 8.00 9.81
C MET A 47 -12.08 7.51 8.37
N TYR A 48 -12.49 8.38 7.45
CA TYR A 48 -12.52 8.09 6.02
C TYR A 48 -11.14 7.66 5.51
N GLU A 49 -10.10 8.39 5.85
CA GLU A 49 -8.76 8.10 5.36
C GLU A 49 -8.18 6.83 5.96
N MET A 50 -8.38 6.61 7.26
CA MET A 50 -7.99 5.36 7.91
C MET A 50 -8.67 4.15 7.25
N LEU A 51 -9.99 4.25 7.04
CA LEU A 51 -10.81 3.14 6.55
C LEU A 51 -10.65 2.89 5.05
N THR A 52 -10.40 3.92 4.25
CA THR A 52 -10.26 3.73 2.80
C THR A 52 -8.82 3.46 2.44
N TYR A 53 -7.90 4.38 2.75
CA TYR A 53 -6.49 4.25 2.39
C TYR A 53 -5.77 3.17 3.21
N GLY A 54 -5.98 3.16 4.53
CA GLY A 54 -5.34 2.18 5.41
C GLY A 54 -5.81 0.76 5.15
N LEU A 55 -7.13 0.56 5.04
CA LEU A 55 -7.72 -0.75 4.71
C LEU A 55 -7.33 -1.22 3.31
N THR A 56 -7.30 -0.32 2.31
CA THR A 56 -6.88 -0.69 0.95
C THR A 56 -5.46 -1.24 0.96
N MET A 57 -4.57 -0.62 1.72
CA MET A 57 -3.21 -1.14 1.87
C MET A 57 -3.20 -2.51 2.55
N ASP A 58 -4.02 -2.71 3.59
CA ASP A 58 -4.15 -3.99 4.27
C ASP A 58 -4.72 -5.10 3.36
N VAL A 59 -5.67 -4.77 2.48
CA VAL A 59 -6.17 -5.69 1.44
C VAL A 59 -5.05 -6.05 0.47
N VAL A 60 -4.25 -5.08 0.02
CA VAL A 60 -3.11 -5.37 -0.85
C VAL A 60 -2.10 -6.29 -0.15
N ILE A 61 -1.78 -6.03 1.11
CA ILE A 61 -0.87 -6.89 1.89
C ILE A 61 -1.47 -8.29 2.06
N ALA A 62 -2.77 -8.41 2.31
CA ALA A 62 -3.46 -9.69 2.43
C ALA A 62 -3.40 -10.49 1.13
N ILE A 63 -3.58 -9.84 -0.02
CA ILE A 63 -3.49 -10.46 -1.35
C ILE A 63 -2.05 -10.85 -1.69
N ALA A 64 -1.08 -9.97 -1.41
CA ALA A 64 0.33 -10.20 -1.70
C ALA A 64 0.99 -11.21 -0.75
N GLY A 65 0.45 -11.37 0.46
CA GLY A 65 0.98 -12.24 1.51
C GLY A 65 2.45 -11.94 1.83
N ASN A 66 3.27 -12.99 1.93
CA ASN A 66 4.71 -12.88 2.25
C ASN A 66 5.60 -12.36 1.10
N ASN A 67 5.03 -12.06 -0.07
CA ASN A 67 5.80 -11.73 -1.27
C ASN A 67 5.82 -10.23 -1.63
N LEU A 68 5.41 -9.36 -0.71
CA LEU A 68 5.37 -7.92 -0.96
C LEU A 68 6.75 -7.38 -1.37
N PHE A 69 6.77 -6.62 -2.46
CA PHE A 69 7.91 -6.00 -3.14
C PHE A 69 8.96 -6.97 -3.66
N GLY A 70 8.56 -8.19 -4.05
CA GLY A 70 9.48 -9.18 -4.62
C GLY A 70 10.51 -9.73 -3.64
N ILE A 71 10.43 -9.37 -2.36
CA ILE A 71 11.28 -9.88 -1.31
C ILE A 71 10.55 -11.11 -0.76
N ARG A 72 10.80 -12.27 -1.37
CA ARG A 72 10.42 -13.53 -0.73
C ARG A 72 11.04 -13.54 0.65
N SER A 73 10.20 -13.62 1.70
CA SER A 73 10.69 -14.01 3.01
C SER A 73 11.55 -15.25 2.80
N GLN A 74 12.86 -15.14 3.00
CA GLN A 74 13.66 -16.34 3.11
C GLN A 74 13.04 -17.09 4.28
N THR A 75 12.36 -18.20 4.00
CA THR A 75 12.12 -19.22 5.01
C THR A 75 13.49 -19.43 5.62
N ARG A 76 13.65 -18.93 6.85
CA ARG A 76 14.87 -19.00 7.65
C ARG A 76 15.42 -20.39 7.45
N ARG A 77 16.50 -20.54 6.66
CA ARG A 77 17.16 -21.84 6.52
C ARG A 77 17.55 -22.22 7.95
N PRO A 78 17.01 -23.31 8.51
CA PRO A 78 17.51 -23.76 9.79
C PRO A 78 18.99 -24.07 9.57
N THR A 79 19.82 -23.42 10.38
CA THR A 79 21.26 -23.57 10.38
C THR A 79 21.60 -25.03 10.54
N ALA A 80 22.36 -25.56 9.56
CA ALA A 80 23.18 -26.76 9.62
C ALA A 80 22.71 -27.90 10.56
N GLY A 81 21.89 -28.80 10.01
CA GLY A 81 21.73 -30.16 10.52
C GLY A 81 21.79 -31.12 9.34
N ASN A 82 22.80 -32.00 9.33
CA ASN A 82 22.93 -33.10 8.40
C ASN A 82 21.60 -33.87 8.27
N GLU A 83 21.01 -33.94 7.07
CA GLU A 83 20.11 -35.04 6.73
C GLU A 83 20.06 -35.23 5.21
N LYS A 84 20.77 -36.26 4.76
CA LYS A 84 20.64 -36.85 3.43
C LYS A 84 19.35 -37.67 3.41
N THR A 85 18.29 -37.25 2.73
CA THR A 85 17.38 -38.17 2.00
C THR A 85 16.24 -37.43 1.27
N GLY A 86 15.91 -37.92 0.07
CA GLY A 86 14.52 -37.99 -0.37
C GLY A 86 13.94 -36.78 -1.08
N ALA A 87 14.11 -36.76 -2.41
CA ALA A 87 13.40 -35.86 -3.31
C ALA A 87 11.87 -35.99 -3.24
N ARG A 88 11.19 -34.86 -3.02
CA ARG A 88 9.89 -34.57 -3.66
C ARG A 88 9.76 -33.06 -3.84
N SER A 89 10.41 -32.53 -4.87
CA SER A 89 10.19 -31.16 -5.32
C SER A 89 8.78 -31.09 -5.91
N ASN A 90 7.79 -30.71 -5.09
CA ASN A 90 6.54 -30.18 -5.61
C ASN A 90 6.91 -29.05 -6.58
N PRO A 91 6.47 -29.07 -7.85
CA PRO A 91 6.74 -27.98 -8.76
C PRO A 91 6.01 -26.77 -8.21
N SER A 92 6.73 -25.87 -7.54
CA SER A 92 6.20 -24.54 -7.21
C SER A 92 5.66 -23.94 -8.52
N PRO A 93 4.47 -23.33 -8.51
CA PRO A 93 3.91 -22.70 -9.69
C PRO A 93 4.96 -21.74 -10.25
N ARG A 94 5.36 -22.04 -11.50
CA ARG A 94 6.46 -21.39 -12.20
C ARG A 94 5.94 -20.02 -12.64
N ASN A 95 5.90 -19.06 -11.70
CA ASN A 95 5.42 -17.71 -11.97
C ASN A 95 6.35 -17.05 -13.00
N PRO A 96 5.83 -16.52 -14.12
CA PRO A 96 6.65 -15.97 -15.21
C PRO A 96 7.49 -14.75 -14.79
N PHE A 97 7.20 -14.16 -13.63
CA PHE A 97 7.90 -13.00 -13.06
C PHE A 97 9.21 -13.33 -12.33
N SER A 98 9.62 -14.60 -12.25
CA SER A 98 10.83 -15.00 -11.53
C SER A 98 12.15 -14.52 -12.16
N LYS A 99 12.10 -13.93 -13.37
CA LYS A 99 13.28 -13.43 -14.10
C LYS A 99 13.45 -11.92 -14.02
N LEU A 100 12.49 -11.17 -13.47
CA LEU A 100 12.61 -9.71 -13.36
C LEU A 100 13.50 -9.34 -12.17
N PRO A 101 14.38 -8.33 -12.32
CA PRO A 101 15.12 -7.80 -11.17
C PRO A 101 14.12 -7.29 -10.13
N ALA A 102 14.36 -7.58 -8.85
CA ALA A 102 13.45 -7.25 -7.76
C ALA A 102 13.01 -5.77 -7.74
N VAL A 103 13.85 -4.86 -8.26
CA VAL A 103 13.54 -3.44 -8.44
C VAL A 103 12.36 -3.19 -9.38
N TYR A 104 12.30 -3.90 -10.51
CA TYR A 104 11.18 -3.77 -11.46
C TYR A 104 9.90 -4.38 -10.90
N LEU A 105 10.00 -5.48 -10.17
CA LEU A 105 8.84 -6.08 -9.51
C LEU A 105 8.27 -5.14 -8.43
N ALA A 106 9.13 -4.56 -7.59
CA ALA A 106 8.71 -3.57 -6.59
C ALA A 106 8.15 -2.29 -7.22
N ALA A 107 8.68 -1.86 -8.37
CA ALA A 107 8.12 -0.74 -9.12
C ALA A 107 6.72 -1.07 -9.66
N ILE A 108 6.51 -2.25 -10.26
CA ILE A 108 5.21 -2.69 -10.78
C ILE A 108 4.18 -2.82 -9.65
N GLU A 109 4.56 -3.41 -8.52
CA GLU A 109 3.68 -3.53 -7.36
C GLU A 109 3.36 -2.15 -6.75
N GLY A 110 4.36 -1.26 -6.66
CA GLY A 110 4.16 0.12 -6.24
C GLY A 110 3.22 0.88 -7.19
N VAL A 111 3.35 0.67 -8.50
CA VAL A 111 2.46 1.21 -9.53
C VAL A 111 1.02 0.72 -9.33
N ALA A 112 0.83 -0.59 -9.12
CA ALA A 112 -0.50 -1.16 -8.87
C ALA A 112 -1.13 -0.56 -7.61
N ILE A 113 -0.37 -0.46 -6.51
CA ILE A 113 -0.83 0.18 -5.27
C ILE A 113 -1.18 1.66 -5.50
N GLY A 114 -0.37 2.37 -6.28
CA GLY A 114 -0.64 3.74 -6.70
C GLY A 114 -1.98 3.89 -7.42
N VAL A 115 -2.27 3.03 -8.40
CA VAL A 115 -3.57 3.06 -9.10
C VAL A 115 -4.72 2.83 -8.13
N PHE A 116 -4.60 1.85 -7.22
CA PHE A 116 -5.63 1.63 -6.19
C PHE A 116 -5.80 2.82 -5.26
N TRP A 117 -4.73 3.57 -4.98
CA TRP A 117 -4.77 4.79 -4.18
C TRP A 117 -5.47 5.98 -4.86
N ALA A 118 -5.65 5.95 -6.18
CA ALA A 118 -6.37 7.00 -6.91
C ALA A 118 -7.90 6.91 -6.77
N VAL A 119 -8.41 5.80 -6.24
CA VAL A 119 -9.85 5.51 -6.18
C VAL A 119 -10.56 6.10 -4.93
N PRO A 120 -9.99 6.06 -3.71
CA PRO A 120 -10.67 6.52 -2.51
C PRO A 120 -11.24 7.94 -2.58
N GLU A 121 -10.41 8.93 -2.96
CA GLU A 121 -10.83 10.35 -2.95
C GLU A 121 -12.03 10.62 -3.87
N PRO A 122 -11.94 10.32 -5.18
CA PRO A 122 -13.03 10.69 -6.08
C PRO A 122 -14.27 9.82 -5.83
N LEU A 123 -14.09 8.54 -5.49
CA LEU A 123 -15.22 7.61 -5.39
C LEU A 123 -15.91 7.70 -4.02
N PHE A 124 -15.17 7.56 -2.93
CA PHE A 124 -15.76 7.44 -1.59
C PHE A 124 -15.94 8.80 -0.94
N TYR A 125 -14.96 9.71 -1.05
CA TYR A 125 -15.14 11.04 -0.48
C TYR A 125 -16.12 11.88 -1.30
N SER A 126 -15.82 12.16 -2.56
CA SER A 126 -16.67 13.01 -3.40
C SER A 126 -18.00 12.36 -3.80
N GLY A 127 -18.05 11.03 -3.94
CA GLY A 127 -19.27 10.31 -4.32
C GLY A 127 -20.20 9.94 -3.17
N PHE A 128 -19.72 9.90 -1.93
CA PHE A 128 -20.52 9.45 -0.79
C PHE A 128 -20.42 10.37 0.43
N ILE A 129 -19.21 10.59 0.96
CA ILE A 129 -19.03 11.33 2.22
C ILE A 129 -19.37 12.81 2.08
N ALA A 130 -18.88 13.48 1.04
CA ALA A 130 -19.14 14.91 0.82
C ALA A 130 -20.63 15.22 0.52
N PRO A 131 -21.32 14.47 -0.35
CA PRO A 131 -22.77 14.59 -0.50
C PRO A 131 -23.54 14.40 0.81
N PHE A 132 -23.13 13.42 1.62
CA PHE A 132 -23.74 13.15 2.92
C PHE A 132 -23.52 14.27 3.94
N LEU A 133 -22.31 14.84 4.01
CA LEU A 133 -21.96 15.90 4.97
C LEU A 133 -22.48 17.28 4.56
N TYR A 134 -22.42 17.61 3.27
CA TYR A 134 -22.63 18.97 2.76
C TYR A 134 -23.93 19.12 1.95
N GLY A 135 -24.70 18.04 1.75
CA GLY A 135 -25.95 18.07 0.98
C GLY A 135 -25.76 18.28 -0.52
N GLY A 136 -24.58 17.92 -1.06
CA GLY A 136 -24.23 18.09 -2.46
C GLY A 136 -24.83 17.03 -3.39
N VAL A 137 -24.98 17.37 -4.67
CA VAL A 137 -25.38 16.41 -5.73
C VAL A 137 -24.15 15.69 -6.24
N VAL A 138 -24.26 14.36 -6.41
CA VAL A 138 -23.19 13.53 -6.96
C VAL A 138 -23.07 13.75 -8.47
N ASP A 139 -21.92 14.26 -8.90
CA ASP A 139 -21.55 14.33 -10.31
C ASP A 139 -20.63 13.15 -10.68
N TRP A 140 -21.23 12.13 -11.31
CA TRP A 140 -20.51 10.94 -11.76
C TRP A 140 -19.46 11.22 -12.84
N ALA A 141 -19.65 12.27 -13.66
CA ALA A 141 -18.67 12.66 -14.66
C ALA A 141 -17.43 13.27 -13.99
N ALA A 142 -17.64 14.12 -12.98
CA ALA A 142 -16.55 14.67 -12.17
C ALA A 142 -15.76 13.59 -11.42
N ILE A 143 -16.45 12.56 -10.89
CA ILE A 143 -15.82 11.42 -10.22
C ILE A 143 -14.95 10.63 -11.20
N LEU A 144 -15.48 10.25 -12.36
CA LEU A 144 -14.74 9.52 -13.38
C LEU A 144 -13.52 10.30 -13.86
N PHE A 145 -13.70 11.60 -14.11
CA PHE A 145 -12.60 12.49 -14.47
C PHE A 145 -11.55 12.54 -13.36
N GLY A 146 -11.96 12.65 -12.09
CA GLY A 146 -11.08 12.64 -10.93
C GLY A 146 -10.22 11.39 -10.88
N ILE A 147 -10.82 10.20 -11.00
CA ILE A 147 -10.07 8.92 -11.01
C ILE A 147 -9.01 8.92 -12.12
N ILE A 148 -9.40 9.29 -13.34
CA ILE A 148 -8.49 9.32 -14.50
C ILE A 148 -7.38 10.36 -14.31
N ALA A 149 -7.70 11.52 -13.75
CA ALA A 149 -6.73 12.60 -13.49
C ALA A 149 -5.73 12.24 -12.39
N PHE A 150 -6.12 11.44 -11.39
CA PHE A 150 -5.20 11.00 -10.33
C PHE A 150 -4.26 9.87 -10.77
N ILE A 151 -4.67 9.01 -11.70
CA ILE A 151 -3.88 7.85 -12.16
C ILE A 151 -2.44 8.23 -12.54
N PRO A 152 -2.16 9.22 -13.41
CA PRO A 152 -0.78 9.55 -13.81
C PRO A 152 0.13 9.86 -12.62
N SER A 153 -0.35 10.67 -11.69
CA SER A 153 0.40 11.01 -10.48
C SER A 153 0.65 9.79 -9.60
N ALA A 154 -0.37 8.94 -9.45
CA ALA A 154 -0.32 7.78 -8.57
C ALA A 154 0.58 6.67 -9.13
N LEU A 155 0.64 6.50 -10.46
CA LEU A 155 1.59 5.61 -11.13
C LEU A 155 3.04 6.00 -10.82
N ILE A 156 3.37 7.28 -10.99
CA ILE A 156 4.75 7.79 -10.82
C ILE A 156 5.17 7.66 -9.35
N ILE A 157 4.33 8.15 -8.43
CA ILE A 157 4.66 8.14 -7.00
C ILE A 157 4.66 6.71 -6.47
N GLY A 158 3.72 5.87 -6.91
CA GLY A 158 3.67 4.45 -6.57
C GLY A 158 4.94 3.72 -7.00
N ALA A 159 5.40 3.92 -8.25
CA ALA A 159 6.64 3.35 -8.75
C ALA A 159 7.86 3.75 -7.90
N ILE A 160 7.99 5.05 -7.63
CA ILE A 160 9.08 5.61 -6.83
C ILE A 160 9.02 5.07 -5.39
N GLY A 161 7.84 5.08 -4.78
CA GLY A 161 7.62 4.59 -3.42
C GLY A 161 7.95 3.10 -3.28
N GLY A 162 7.57 2.27 -4.25
CA GLY A 162 7.93 0.84 -4.28
C GLY A 162 9.43 0.62 -4.39
N MET A 163 10.13 1.38 -5.25
CA MET A 163 11.59 1.32 -5.37
C MET A 163 12.32 1.76 -4.09
N ILE A 164 11.87 2.86 -3.47
CA ILE A 164 12.44 3.36 -2.21
C ILE A 164 12.25 2.33 -1.10
N THR A 165 11.04 1.77 -1.00
CA THR A 165 10.69 0.74 -0.01
C THR A 165 11.63 -0.45 -0.13
N LEU A 166 11.85 -0.96 -1.35
CA LEU A 166 12.78 -2.08 -1.57
C LEU A 166 14.22 -1.75 -1.14
N ARG A 167 14.69 -0.52 -1.34
CA ARG A 167 16.02 -0.10 -0.88
C ARG A 167 16.10 -0.05 0.64
N ILE A 168 15.09 0.51 1.29
CA ILE A 168 15.03 0.62 2.75
C ILE A 168 14.99 -0.76 3.39
N VAL A 169 14.16 -1.66 2.89
CA VAL A 169 14.05 -3.02 3.42
C VAL A 169 15.39 -3.76 3.32
N LYS A 170 16.08 -3.66 2.17
CA LYS A 170 17.42 -4.23 2.01
C LYS A 170 18.45 -3.61 2.97
N ALA A 171 18.38 -2.31 3.20
CA ALA A 171 19.28 -1.62 4.13
C ALA A 171 19.05 -2.04 5.59
N VAL A 172 17.80 -2.38 5.94
CA VAL A 172 17.42 -2.89 7.28
C VAL A 172 17.82 -4.37 7.47
N GLY A 173 18.29 -5.06 6.42
CA GLY A 173 18.80 -6.42 6.49
C GLY A 173 17.72 -7.52 6.45
N GLN A 174 16.55 -7.20 5.89
CA GLN A 174 15.45 -8.13 5.66
C GLN A 174 15.43 -8.71 4.24
#